data_AF-A0A965DW54-F1
#
_entry.id   AF-A0A965DW54-F1
#
_cell.length_a   1.000
_cell.length_b   1.000
_cell.length_c   1.000
_cell.angle_alpha   90.00
_cell.angle_beta   90.00
_cell.angle_gamma   90.00
#
_symmetry.space_group_name_H-M   'P 1'
#
loop_
_entity.id
_entity.type
_entity.pdbx_description
1 polymer ?
#
loop_
_entity_poly.entity_id
_entity_poly.type
_entity_poly.pdbx_seq_one_letter_code
_entity_poly.pdbx_strand_id
1 'polypeptide(L)'
;MSDRHHSAFEDVNRFVRRAARSLEISDDIVAAIVACEREVVVSLPLRRDDGRIDVLTGYRVQHSQARGPRKGGIRFHETVDLDDVRALASLMTWKTSLIDVPFGGAKGGVAVDPRQLSEREHEELIRRWTRTMVHVLGPHRDIPAPDMGTTPRTMGWLMDEFHRLEGFQPACVTGKPVALFGAPGREEATGRGVVQIAAAALRADGRTSEGTRVVVQGFGNVGRYAVISAIERGMKVVAVSDVTGAVRAPNGLTKEDTLAATVHDLFGRYEQVDPAAVLETECDVLIPAALGGVINDENVSRISASYVIEAANQPIVGGADAYLHDRGITVVPDILANAGGVLGSYFEWTQNIQEFRWSLEKFRDELDSRMATAFNTVYETSRRYSCSLREASFIVSVGRVVESFLLRGKVI
;
A
#
# COMPACT_ATOMS: atom_id res chain seq x y z
N MET A 1 17.87 12.27 -30.39
CA MET A 1 17.83 11.02 -29.60
C MET A 1 16.98 11.35 -28.40
N SER A 2 15.68 11.04 -28.46
CA SER A 2 14.73 11.49 -27.44
C SER A 2 14.96 10.76 -26.13
N ASP A 3 14.78 11.48 -25.02
CA ASP A 3 14.79 10.96 -23.66
C ASP A 3 14.09 9.61 -23.58
N ARG A 4 14.82 8.59 -23.11
CA ARG A 4 14.20 7.32 -22.71
C ARG A 4 13.31 7.65 -21.50
N HIS A 5 12.01 7.73 -21.72
CA HIS A 5 11.04 7.67 -20.63
C HIS A 5 11.40 6.46 -19.76
N HIS A 6 11.87 6.71 -18.53
CA HIS A 6 12.08 5.67 -17.54
C HIS A 6 10.72 5.08 -17.18
N SER A 7 10.49 3.81 -17.55
CA SER A 7 9.26 3.08 -17.22
C SER A 7 9.23 2.77 -15.72
N ALA A 8 8.10 3.05 -15.06
CA ALA A 8 7.90 2.72 -13.64
C ALA A 8 8.08 1.21 -13.38
N PHE A 9 7.75 0.37 -14.36
CA PHE A 9 7.95 -1.08 -14.29
C PHE A 9 9.44 -1.44 -14.28
N GLU A 10 10.25 -0.74 -15.08
CA GLU A 10 11.69 -0.98 -15.12
C GLU A 10 12.41 -0.52 -13.84
N ASP A 11 11.90 0.51 -13.17
CA ASP A 11 12.40 0.93 -11.86
C ASP A 11 12.14 -0.12 -10.77
N VAL A 12 10.98 -0.77 -10.78
CA VAL A 12 10.69 -1.91 -9.89
C VAL A 12 11.63 -3.08 -10.21
N ASN A 13 11.80 -3.40 -11.49
CA ASN A 13 12.67 -4.49 -11.94
C ASN A 13 14.14 -4.27 -11.55
N ARG A 14 14.59 -3.02 -11.44
CA ARG A 14 15.94 -2.70 -10.95
C ARG A 14 16.19 -3.22 -9.54
N PHE A 15 15.23 -3.03 -8.63
CA PHE A 15 15.32 -3.55 -7.26
C PHE A 15 15.30 -5.09 -7.25
N VAL A 16 14.44 -5.69 -8.07
CA VAL A 16 14.33 -7.16 -8.19
C VAL A 16 15.64 -7.77 -8.70
N ARG A 17 16.22 -7.24 -9.77
CA ARG A 17 17.50 -7.72 -10.32
C ARG A 17 18.65 -7.54 -9.34
N ARG A 18 18.64 -6.48 -8.53
CA ARG A 18 19.63 -6.28 -7.47
C ARG A 18 19.49 -7.34 -6.37
N ALA A 19 18.28 -7.57 -5.88
CA ALA A 19 18.02 -8.62 -4.90
C ALA A 19 18.36 -10.02 -5.43
N ALA A 20 18.04 -10.31 -6.69
CA ALA A 20 18.36 -11.57 -7.34
C ALA A 20 19.87 -11.86 -7.41
N ARG A 21 20.68 -10.82 -7.69
CA ARG A 21 22.15 -10.93 -7.65
C ARG A 21 22.66 -11.26 -6.24
N SER A 22 22.11 -10.64 -5.20
CA SER A 22 22.46 -10.96 -3.81
C SER A 22 22.09 -12.39 -3.41
N LEU A 23 21.11 -12.99 -4.09
CA LEU A 23 20.62 -14.35 -3.87
C LEU A 23 21.22 -15.37 -4.85
N GLU A 24 22.14 -14.96 -5.72
CA GLU A 24 22.77 -15.81 -6.75
C GLU A 24 21.75 -16.52 -7.66
N ILE A 25 20.63 -15.85 -7.94
CA ILE A 25 19.59 -16.37 -8.84
C ILE A 25 20.02 -16.16 -10.29
N SER A 26 19.96 -17.21 -11.11
CA SER A 26 20.31 -17.17 -12.54
C SER A 26 19.43 -16.19 -13.33
N ASP A 27 20.00 -15.56 -14.36
CA ASP A 27 19.31 -14.58 -15.21
C ASP A 27 18.03 -15.13 -15.87
N ASP A 28 18.00 -16.42 -16.23
CA ASP A 28 16.82 -17.06 -16.84
C ASP A 28 15.63 -17.11 -15.86
N ILE A 29 15.89 -17.44 -14.59
CA ILE A 29 14.88 -17.39 -13.52
C ILE A 29 14.45 -15.96 -13.29
N VAL A 30 15.38 -15.01 -13.26
CA VAL A 30 15.06 -13.58 -13.09
C VAL A 30 14.14 -13.11 -14.22
N ALA A 31 14.44 -13.45 -15.47
CA ALA A 31 13.62 -13.12 -16.62
C ALA A 31 12.20 -13.70 -16.50
N ALA A 32 12.07 -14.92 -15.97
CA ALA A 32 10.77 -15.55 -15.76
C ALA A 32 9.93 -14.88 -14.66
N ILE A 33 10.54 -14.48 -13.53
CA ILE A 33 9.80 -13.93 -12.38
C ILE A 33 9.45 -12.43 -12.53
N VAL A 34 10.17 -11.69 -13.38
CA VAL A 34 9.86 -10.27 -13.66
C VAL A 34 8.77 -10.13 -14.73
N ALA A 35 8.55 -11.15 -15.56
CA ALA A 35 7.54 -11.10 -16.60
C ALA A 35 6.12 -11.18 -16.02
N CYS A 36 5.17 -10.42 -16.60
CA CYS A 36 3.77 -10.55 -16.25
C CYS A 36 3.17 -11.83 -16.85
N GLU A 37 2.58 -12.70 -16.02
CA GLU A 37 1.97 -13.95 -16.47
C GLU A 37 0.77 -13.75 -17.41
N ARG A 38 -0.01 -12.66 -17.22
CA ARG A 38 -1.17 -12.35 -18.06
C ARG A 38 -1.50 -10.87 -18.02
N GLU A 39 -1.86 -10.32 -19.17
CA GLU A 39 -2.35 -8.95 -19.32
C GLU A 39 -3.67 -8.98 -20.07
N VAL A 40 -4.69 -8.36 -19.50
CA VAL A 40 -6.03 -8.28 -20.09
C VAL A 40 -6.35 -6.82 -20.35
N VAL A 41 -6.63 -6.49 -21.61
CA VAL A 41 -7.10 -5.16 -22.04
C VAL A 41 -8.50 -5.31 -22.58
N VAL A 42 -9.44 -4.50 -22.09
CA VAL A 42 -10.85 -4.58 -22.45
C VAL A 42 -11.39 -3.22 -22.89
N SER A 43 -12.32 -3.25 -23.84
CA SER A 43 -13.12 -2.09 -24.23
C SER A 43 -14.39 -2.03 -23.38
N LEU A 44 -14.66 -0.88 -22.78
CA LEU A 44 -15.78 -0.65 -21.86
C LEU A 44 -16.67 0.49 -22.39
N PRO A 45 -17.62 0.20 -23.29
CA PRO A 45 -18.62 1.19 -23.70
C PRO A 45 -19.51 1.60 -22.53
N LEU A 46 -19.53 2.88 -22.19
CA LEU A 46 -20.31 3.46 -21.10
C LEU A 46 -21.29 4.50 -21.67
N ARG A 47 -22.59 4.24 -21.49
CA ARG A 47 -23.61 5.24 -21.81
C ARG A 47 -23.67 6.29 -20.70
N ARG A 48 -23.30 7.51 -21.05
CA ARG A 48 -23.32 8.69 -20.19
C ARG A 48 -24.74 9.14 -19.90
N ASP A 49 -24.93 9.93 -18.86
CA ASP A 49 -26.24 10.48 -18.46
C ASP A 49 -26.83 11.40 -19.54
N ASP A 50 -25.99 12.08 -20.31
CA ASP A 50 -26.39 12.90 -21.47
C ASP A 50 -26.75 12.08 -22.72
N GLY A 51 -26.67 10.74 -22.64
CA GLY A 51 -26.96 9.82 -23.73
C GLY A 51 -25.79 9.50 -24.65
N ARG A 52 -24.64 10.19 -24.53
CA ARG A 52 -23.41 9.88 -25.26
C ARG A 52 -22.88 8.49 -24.87
N ILE A 53 -22.12 7.85 -25.75
CA ILE A 53 -21.39 6.62 -25.43
C ILE A 53 -19.91 6.93 -25.45
N ASP A 54 -19.25 6.79 -24.30
CA ASP A 54 -17.81 6.87 -24.17
C ASP A 54 -17.24 5.44 -24.17
N VAL A 55 -16.17 5.18 -24.92
CA VAL A 55 -15.51 3.87 -24.94
C VAL A 55 -14.23 3.97 -24.13
N LEU A 56 -14.26 3.44 -22.91
CA LEU A 56 -13.13 3.47 -21.99
C LEU A 56 -12.26 2.22 -22.15
N THR A 57 -10.97 2.35 -21.85
CA THR A 57 -10.06 1.19 -21.82
C THR A 57 -9.88 0.72 -20.39
N GLY A 58 -10.16 -0.56 -20.14
CA GLY A 58 -9.93 -1.23 -18.87
C GLY A 58 -8.76 -2.20 -18.94
N TYR A 59 -8.07 -2.36 -17.80
CA TYR A 59 -6.90 -3.22 -17.66
C TYR A 59 -7.05 -4.17 -16.47
N ARG A 60 -6.52 -5.38 -16.60
CA ARG A 60 -6.14 -6.26 -15.49
C ARG A 60 -4.84 -6.99 -15.82
N VAL A 61 -3.77 -6.62 -15.11
CA VAL A 61 -2.46 -7.27 -15.19
C VAL A 61 -2.29 -8.23 -14.02
N GLN A 62 -1.93 -9.47 -14.31
CA GLN A 62 -1.62 -10.51 -13.35
C GLN A 62 -0.12 -10.80 -13.47
N HIS A 63 0.67 -10.27 -12.52
CA HIS A 63 2.12 -10.35 -12.57
C HIS A 63 2.61 -11.77 -12.26
N SER A 64 2.24 -12.32 -11.11
CA SER A 64 2.68 -13.66 -10.70
C SER A 64 1.64 -14.36 -9.84
N GLN A 65 1.53 -15.68 -9.98
CA GLN A 65 0.76 -16.57 -9.10
C GLN A 65 1.62 -17.56 -8.31
N ALA A 66 2.95 -17.36 -8.30
CA ALA A 66 3.89 -18.33 -7.75
C ALA A 66 3.49 -18.78 -6.33
N ARG A 67 3.06 -17.83 -5.49
CA ARG A 67 2.69 -18.03 -4.07
C ARG A 67 1.18 -18.20 -3.81
N GLY A 68 0.31 -18.14 -4.82
CA GLY A 68 -1.14 -18.21 -4.63
C GLY A 68 -1.93 -17.36 -5.62
N PRO A 69 -3.24 -17.11 -5.39
CA PRO A 69 -4.04 -16.28 -6.27
C PRO A 69 -3.53 -14.85 -6.29
N ARG A 70 -3.81 -14.12 -7.37
CA ARG A 70 -3.30 -12.76 -7.51
C ARG A 70 -4.10 -11.78 -6.65
N LYS A 71 -3.41 -10.77 -6.12
CA LYS A 71 -4.04 -9.71 -5.32
C LYS A 71 -3.64 -8.35 -5.82
N GLY A 72 -4.63 -7.47 -5.96
CA GLY A 72 -4.38 -6.03 -6.00
C GLY A 72 -5.52 -5.20 -6.57
N GLY A 73 -5.43 -3.90 -6.30
CA GLY A 73 -6.54 -2.97 -6.45
C GLY A 73 -6.92 -2.62 -7.90
N ILE A 74 -8.00 -1.85 -8.02
CA ILE A 74 -8.51 -1.27 -9.27
C ILE A 74 -8.42 0.25 -9.15
N ARG A 75 -7.70 0.88 -10.08
CA ARG A 75 -7.52 2.35 -10.11
C ARG A 75 -8.39 2.99 -11.19
N PHE A 76 -9.18 3.99 -10.83
CA PHE A 76 -9.85 4.88 -11.78
C PHE A 76 -9.11 6.22 -11.78
N HIS A 77 -8.34 6.48 -12.83
CA HIS A 77 -7.60 7.73 -12.98
C HIS A 77 -7.33 8.00 -14.46
N GLU A 78 -7.28 9.26 -14.86
CA GLU A 78 -7.13 9.68 -16.26
C GLU A 78 -5.79 9.25 -16.88
N THR A 79 -4.75 9.11 -16.07
CA THR A 79 -3.40 8.72 -16.53
C THR A 79 -3.16 7.22 -16.57
N VAL A 80 -4.15 6.38 -16.22
CA VAL A 80 -3.93 4.93 -16.18
C VAL A 80 -3.60 4.40 -17.58
N ASP A 81 -2.42 3.81 -17.73
CA ASP A 81 -2.04 3.04 -18.90
C ASP A 81 -1.58 1.62 -18.52
N LEU A 82 -1.22 0.82 -19.52
CA LEU A 82 -0.79 -0.56 -19.31
C LEU A 82 0.53 -0.65 -18.53
N ASP A 83 1.46 0.27 -18.73
CA ASP A 83 2.79 0.23 -18.12
C ASP A 83 2.73 0.54 -16.62
N ASP A 84 1.92 1.54 -16.25
CA ASP A 84 1.58 1.86 -14.86
C ASP A 84 0.95 0.64 -14.15
N VAL A 85 0.02 -0.05 -14.82
CA VAL A 85 -0.66 -1.21 -14.25
C VAL A 85 0.30 -2.39 -14.09
N ARG A 86 1.27 -2.59 -15.01
CA ARG A 86 2.35 -3.59 -14.88
C ARG A 86 3.24 -3.30 -13.66
N ALA A 87 3.71 -2.06 -13.53
CA ALA A 87 4.53 -1.62 -12.41
C ALA A 87 3.85 -1.92 -11.05
N LEU A 88 2.59 -1.52 -10.94
CA LEU A 88 1.80 -1.73 -9.73
C LEU A 88 1.48 -3.21 -9.47
N ALA A 89 1.24 -4.02 -10.51
CA ALA A 89 1.01 -5.46 -10.36
C ALA A 89 2.27 -6.20 -9.89
N SER A 90 3.44 -5.79 -10.38
CA SER A 90 4.74 -6.29 -9.92
C SER A 90 4.97 -5.95 -8.46
N LEU A 91 4.80 -4.68 -8.07
CA LEU A 91 4.90 -4.24 -6.67
C LEU A 91 3.97 -5.03 -5.74
N MET A 92 2.77 -5.39 -6.18
CA MET A 92 1.88 -6.22 -5.39
C MET A 92 2.44 -7.63 -5.14
N THR A 93 3.15 -8.22 -6.11
CA THR A 93 3.80 -9.54 -5.94
C THR A 93 4.87 -9.47 -4.84
N TRP A 94 5.71 -8.44 -4.89
CA TRP A 94 6.79 -8.28 -3.92
C TRP A 94 6.24 -7.91 -2.54
N LYS A 95 5.23 -7.04 -2.49
CA LYS A 95 4.57 -6.64 -1.24
C LYS A 95 3.88 -7.83 -0.55
N THR A 96 3.09 -8.63 -1.26
CA THR A 96 2.43 -9.81 -0.66
C THR A 96 3.45 -10.86 -0.22
N SER A 97 4.51 -11.04 -0.99
CA SER A 97 5.62 -11.93 -0.64
C SER A 97 6.33 -11.50 0.64
N LEU A 98 6.58 -10.20 0.80
CA LEU A 98 7.29 -9.63 1.94
C LEU A 98 6.60 -9.87 3.30
N ILE A 99 5.27 -9.70 3.34
CA ILE A 99 4.46 -9.93 4.55
C ILE A 99 3.98 -11.38 4.71
N ASP A 100 4.50 -12.28 3.89
CA ASP A 100 4.24 -13.72 3.96
C ASP A 100 2.74 -14.11 3.88
N VAL A 101 1.98 -13.45 3.01
CA VAL A 101 0.60 -13.87 2.69
C VAL A 101 0.58 -14.73 1.43
N PRO A 102 -0.34 -15.70 1.31
CA PRO A 102 -0.39 -16.65 0.20
C PRO A 102 -1.01 -16.03 -1.06
N PHE A 103 -0.46 -14.90 -1.50
CA PHE A 103 -0.90 -14.18 -2.69
C PHE A 103 0.24 -13.90 -3.64
N GLY A 104 -0.07 -13.99 -4.92
CA GLY A 104 0.66 -13.33 -5.99
C GLY A 104 0.27 -11.86 -6.13
N GLY A 105 0.67 -11.23 -7.24
CA GLY A 105 0.38 -9.82 -7.52
C GLY A 105 -0.45 -9.60 -8.78
N ALA A 106 -1.39 -8.68 -8.69
CA ALA A 106 -2.15 -8.15 -9.81
C ALA A 106 -2.45 -6.67 -9.61
N LYS A 107 -2.86 -6.00 -10.67
CA LYS A 107 -3.45 -4.66 -10.61
C LYS A 107 -4.42 -4.49 -11.76
N GLY A 108 -5.47 -3.71 -11.55
CA GLY A 108 -6.36 -3.29 -12.62
C GLY A 108 -6.54 -1.79 -12.63
N GLY A 109 -7.15 -1.29 -13.68
CA GLY A 109 -7.55 0.10 -13.75
C GLY A 109 -8.38 0.43 -14.97
N VAL A 110 -8.89 1.65 -14.99
CA VAL A 110 -9.61 2.25 -16.10
C VAL A 110 -9.11 3.68 -16.26
N ALA A 111 -8.79 4.05 -17.50
CA ALA A 111 -8.40 5.41 -17.86
C ALA A 111 -9.63 6.34 -17.85
N VAL A 112 -9.93 6.93 -16.68
CA VAL A 112 -11.11 7.79 -16.47
C VAL A 112 -10.91 8.71 -15.26
N ASP A 113 -11.40 9.95 -15.34
CA ASP A 113 -11.52 10.82 -14.16
C ASP A 113 -12.81 10.46 -13.40
N PRO A 114 -12.73 9.84 -12.20
CA PRO A 114 -13.91 9.43 -11.46
C PRO A 114 -14.79 10.61 -11.00
N ARG A 115 -14.25 11.84 -10.95
CA ARG A 115 -15.01 13.05 -10.58
C ARG A 115 -15.97 13.50 -11.68
N GLN A 116 -15.75 13.04 -12.91
CA GLN A 116 -16.60 13.32 -14.07
C GLN A 116 -17.65 12.22 -14.30
N LEU A 117 -17.71 11.21 -13.41
CA LEU A 117 -18.71 10.16 -13.45
C LEU A 117 -19.81 10.49 -12.44
N SER A 118 -21.07 10.40 -12.87
CA SER A 118 -22.17 10.28 -11.91
C SER A 118 -22.11 8.94 -11.19
N GLU A 119 -22.84 8.82 -10.09
CA GLU A 119 -22.88 7.57 -9.32
C GLU A 119 -23.34 6.37 -10.17
N ARG A 120 -24.37 6.58 -11.01
CA ARG A 120 -24.90 5.57 -11.93
C ARG A 120 -23.83 5.14 -12.95
N GLU A 121 -23.11 6.10 -13.50
CA GLU A 121 -22.05 5.84 -14.48
C GLU A 121 -20.87 5.09 -13.84
N HIS A 122 -20.49 5.45 -12.61
CA HIS A 122 -19.46 4.76 -11.85
C HIS A 122 -19.85 3.31 -11.55
N GLU A 123 -21.09 3.08 -11.10
CA GLU A 123 -21.64 1.75 -10.86
C GLU A 123 -21.62 0.91 -12.13
N GLU A 124 -22.20 1.40 -13.23
CA GLU A 124 -22.24 0.65 -14.49
C GLU A 124 -20.83 0.39 -15.04
N LEU A 125 -19.89 1.32 -14.85
CA LEU A 125 -18.50 1.13 -15.26
C LEU A 125 -17.86 -0.06 -14.53
N ILE A 126 -17.94 -0.11 -13.20
CA ILE A 126 -17.34 -1.22 -12.45
C ILE A 126 -18.07 -2.54 -12.71
N ARG A 127 -19.41 -2.53 -12.87
CA ARG A 127 -20.16 -3.73 -13.25
C ARG A 127 -19.71 -4.24 -14.62
N ARG A 128 -19.52 -3.34 -15.59
CA ARG A 128 -19.03 -3.69 -16.94
C ARG A 128 -17.62 -4.24 -16.91
N TRP A 129 -16.74 -3.59 -16.16
CA TRP A 129 -15.38 -4.07 -15.93
C TRP A 129 -15.38 -5.50 -15.36
N THR A 130 -16.24 -5.75 -14.37
CA THR A 130 -16.36 -7.05 -13.69
C THR A 130 -16.85 -8.15 -14.63
N ARG A 131 -18.00 -7.95 -15.29
CA ARG A 131 -18.59 -8.98 -16.17
C ARG A 131 -17.75 -9.27 -17.40
N THR A 132 -16.99 -8.28 -17.90
CA THR A 132 -16.08 -8.48 -19.05
C THR A 132 -14.86 -9.32 -18.68
N MET A 133 -14.45 -9.31 -17.40
CA MET A 133 -13.26 -10.01 -16.91
C MET A 133 -13.55 -11.14 -15.93
N VAL A 134 -14.81 -11.59 -15.82
CA VAL A 134 -15.25 -12.58 -14.82
C VAL A 134 -14.39 -13.86 -14.81
N HIS A 135 -13.94 -14.33 -15.99
CA HIS A 135 -13.14 -15.54 -16.13
C HIS A 135 -11.72 -15.44 -15.56
N VAL A 136 -11.19 -14.22 -15.39
CA VAL A 136 -9.87 -14.02 -14.76
C VAL A 136 -9.97 -13.68 -13.27
N LEU A 137 -11.16 -13.31 -12.79
CA LEU A 137 -11.43 -12.94 -11.40
C LEU A 137 -11.88 -14.16 -10.58
N GLY A 138 -11.78 -14.06 -9.26
CA GLY A 138 -12.40 -15.02 -8.34
C GLY A 138 -11.54 -15.30 -7.11
N PRO A 139 -12.14 -15.87 -6.05
CA PRO A 139 -11.54 -16.00 -4.72
C PRO A 139 -10.26 -16.84 -4.69
N HIS A 140 -10.07 -17.74 -5.66
CA HIS A 140 -8.87 -18.58 -5.80
C HIS A 140 -8.10 -18.31 -7.11
N ARG A 141 -8.43 -17.24 -7.83
CA ARG A 141 -7.78 -16.87 -9.10
C ARG A 141 -7.12 -15.49 -9.01
N ASP A 142 -7.94 -14.47 -8.76
CA ASP A 142 -7.52 -13.07 -8.71
C ASP A 142 -8.56 -12.25 -7.94
N ILE A 143 -8.11 -11.55 -6.89
CA ILE A 143 -8.95 -10.87 -5.92
C ILE A 143 -8.70 -9.36 -5.97
N PRO A 144 -9.60 -8.57 -6.58
CA PRO A 144 -9.48 -7.11 -6.59
C PRO A 144 -9.59 -6.46 -5.20
N ALA A 145 -9.32 -5.16 -5.16
CA ALA A 145 -9.44 -4.30 -4.00
C ALA A 145 -9.65 -2.84 -4.45
N PRO A 146 -9.94 -1.91 -3.53
CA PRO A 146 -9.89 -0.50 -3.83
C PRO A 146 -8.44 -0.07 -4.16
N ASP A 147 -8.34 0.89 -5.06
CA ASP A 147 -7.20 1.79 -5.24
C ASP A 147 -7.74 3.21 -5.53
N MET A 148 -6.88 4.15 -5.92
CA MET A 148 -7.25 5.53 -6.22
C MET A 148 -8.45 5.60 -7.19
N GLY A 149 -9.45 6.42 -6.84
CA GLY A 149 -10.68 6.58 -7.61
C GLY A 149 -11.73 5.48 -7.41
N THR A 150 -11.49 4.50 -6.54
CA THR A 150 -12.48 3.48 -6.16
C THR A 150 -12.62 3.38 -4.64
N THR A 151 -13.76 2.89 -4.17
CA THR A 151 -14.15 2.93 -2.75
C THR A 151 -14.66 1.57 -2.28
N PRO A 152 -14.93 1.39 -0.97
CA PRO A 152 -15.65 0.20 -0.51
C PRO A 152 -16.98 0.00 -1.25
N ARG A 153 -17.69 1.07 -1.58
CA ARG A 153 -18.93 0.99 -2.36
C ARG A 153 -18.70 0.39 -3.75
N THR A 154 -17.64 0.83 -4.43
CA THR A 154 -17.21 0.27 -5.73
C THR A 154 -16.95 -1.24 -5.63
N MET A 155 -16.35 -1.70 -4.52
CA MET A 155 -16.12 -3.13 -4.27
C MET A 155 -17.42 -3.89 -3.99
N GLY A 156 -18.41 -3.24 -3.38
CA GLY A 156 -19.74 -3.82 -3.20
C GLY A 156 -20.45 -4.07 -4.53
N TRP A 157 -20.40 -3.12 -5.47
CA TRP A 157 -20.93 -3.30 -6.82
C TRP A 157 -20.20 -4.39 -7.61
N LEU A 158 -18.87 -4.47 -7.48
CA LEU A 158 -18.08 -5.55 -8.07
C LEU A 158 -18.50 -6.91 -7.52
N MET A 159 -18.61 -7.03 -6.20
CA MET A 159 -19.04 -8.27 -5.53
C MET A 159 -20.42 -8.70 -6.02
N ASP A 160 -21.38 -7.78 -6.04
CA ASP A 160 -22.75 -8.03 -6.48
C ASP A 160 -22.82 -8.49 -7.94
N GLU A 161 -22.09 -7.82 -8.84
CA GLU A 161 -22.02 -8.22 -10.25
C GLU A 161 -21.36 -9.60 -10.41
N PHE A 162 -20.31 -9.89 -9.65
CA PHE A 162 -19.67 -11.20 -9.66
C PHE A 162 -20.63 -12.28 -9.15
N HIS A 163 -21.40 -12.01 -8.10
CA HIS A 163 -22.39 -12.92 -7.53
C HIS A 163 -23.48 -13.30 -8.53
N ARG A 164 -23.93 -12.32 -9.33
CA ARG A 164 -24.92 -12.54 -10.39
C ARG A 164 -24.43 -13.53 -11.46
N LEU A 165 -23.12 -13.64 -11.65
CA LEU A 165 -22.50 -14.45 -12.71
C LEU A 165 -22.01 -15.82 -12.21
N GLU A 166 -21.39 -15.86 -11.02
CA GLU A 166 -20.63 -17.03 -10.52
C GLU A 166 -21.21 -17.57 -9.19
N GLY A 167 -22.33 -17.03 -8.73
CA GLY A 167 -22.94 -17.36 -7.45
C GLY A 167 -22.29 -16.66 -6.25
N PHE A 168 -22.83 -16.92 -5.06
CA PHE A 168 -22.42 -16.23 -3.83
C PHE A 168 -20.95 -16.52 -3.48
N GLN A 169 -20.07 -15.53 -3.69
CA GLN A 169 -18.63 -15.62 -3.43
C GLN A 169 -18.09 -14.30 -2.86
N PRO A 170 -18.28 -13.98 -1.57
CA PRO A 170 -17.88 -12.70 -0.97
C PRO A 170 -16.35 -12.48 -0.99
N ALA A 171 -15.57 -13.55 -1.08
CA ALA A 171 -14.12 -13.53 -1.15
C ALA A 171 -13.57 -13.15 -2.55
N CYS A 172 -14.41 -12.92 -3.57
CA CYS A 172 -13.96 -12.51 -4.91
C CYS A 172 -13.28 -11.14 -4.92
N VAL A 173 -13.54 -10.29 -3.92
CA VAL A 173 -12.99 -8.94 -3.77
C VAL A 173 -12.81 -8.61 -2.29
N THR A 174 -11.87 -7.73 -1.96
CA THR A 174 -11.64 -7.24 -0.58
C THR A 174 -11.83 -5.73 -0.49
N GLY A 175 -11.86 -5.16 0.70
CA GLY A 175 -12.08 -3.73 0.93
C GLY A 175 -13.55 -3.36 0.80
N LYS A 176 -14.45 -4.31 1.08
CA LYS A 176 -15.90 -4.10 1.02
C LYS A 176 -16.41 -3.33 2.25
N PRO A 177 -17.63 -2.77 2.19
CA PRO A 177 -18.28 -2.22 3.38
C PRO A 177 -18.44 -3.30 4.45
N VAL A 178 -18.35 -2.95 5.73
CA VAL A 178 -18.51 -3.92 6.84
C VAL A 178 -19.91 -4.57 6.82
N ALA A 179 -20.94 -3.82 6.41
CA ALA A 179 -22.29 -4.38 6.23
C ALA A 179 -22.37 -5.42 5.09
N LEU A 180 -21.37 -5.45 4.19
CA LEU A 180 -21.29 -6.34 3.04
C LEU A 180 -19.99 -7.15 3.07
N PHE A 181 -19.85 -7.96 4.12
CA PHE A 181 -18.74 -8.91 4.30
C PHE A 181 -17.32 -8.30 4.39
N GLY A 182 -17.18 -6.97 4.50
CA GLY A 182 -15.89 -6.32 4.78
C GLY A 182 -15.35 -6.64 6.18
N ALA A 183 -14.05 -6.47 6.41
CA ALA A 183 -13.46 -6.68 7.74
C ALA A 183 -13.48 -5.40 8.59
N PRO A 184 -13.88 -5.44 9.87
CA PRO A 184 -14.07 -4.25 10.70
C PRO A 184 -12.80 -3.43 10.94
N GLY A 185 -11.62 -4.05 10.99
CA GLY A 185 -10.35 -3.33 11.17
C GLY A 185 -9.66 -2.93 9.85
N ARG A 186 -10.30 -3.15 8.70
CA ARG A 186 -9.64 -2.94 7.40
C ARG A 186 -9.27 -1.49 7.15
N GLU A 187 -10.10 -0.56 7.60
CA GLU A 187 -9.95 0.88 7.40
C GLU A 187 -8.70 1.42 8.12
N GLU A 188 -8.47 0.97 9.36
CA GLU A 188 -7.33 1.37 10.18
C GLU A 188 -6.02 0.62 9.87
N ALA A 189 -6.10 -0.49 9.11
CA ALA A 189 -5.01 -1.45 9.01
C ALA A 189 -3.68 -0.87 8.51
N THR A 190 -3.71 0.08 7.56
CA THR A 190 -2.49 0.71 7.05
C THR A 190 -1.86 1.63 8.10
N GLY A 191 -2.62 2.57 8.68
CA GLY A 191 -2.11 3.52 9.67
C GLY A 191 -1.63 2.83 10.95
N ARG A 192 -2.38 1.83 11.42
CA ARG A 192 -1.99 1.00 12.56
C ARG A 192 -0.74 0.16 12.27
N GLY A 193 -0.66 -0.42 11.07
CA GLY A 193 0.53 -1.16 10.62
C GLY A 193 1.78 -0.29 10.57
N VAL A 194 1.68 0.94 10.08
CA VAL A 194 2.79 1.92 10.05
C VAL A 194 3.33 2.18 11.46
N VAL A 195 2.46 2.41 12.43
CA VAL A 195 2.90 2.67 13.82
C VAL A 195 3.46 1.41 14.48
N GLN A 196 2.90 0.23 14.18
CA GLN A 196 3.48 -1.03 14.66
C GLN A 196 4.89 -1.25 14.11
N ILE A 197 5.12 -0.92 12.84
CA ILE A 197 6.45 -0.95 12.22
C ILE A 197 7.40 0.03 12.91
N ALA A 198 6.95 1.26 13.18
CA ALA A 198 7.73 2.23 13.94
C ALA A 198 8.11 1.70 15.33
N ALA A 199 7.15 1.11 16.05
CA ALA A 199 7.38 0.51 17.36
C ALA A 199 8.35 -0.69 17.30
N ALA A 200 8.28 -1.51 16.25
CA ALA A 200 9.20 -2.62 16.03
C ALA A 200 10.63 -2.12 15.74
N ALA A 201 10.77 -1.06 14.93
CA ALA A 201 12.05 -0.43 14.64
C ALA A 201 12.71 0.15 15.90
N LEU A 202 11.95 0.91 16.71
CA LEU A 202 12.43 1.41 17.99
C LEU A 202 12.91 0.28 18.90
N ARG A 203 12.12 -0.80 19.00
CA ARG A 203 12.45 -1.95 19.86
C ARG A 203 13.73 -2.67 19.41
N ALA A 204 13.95 -2.80 18.10
CA ALA A 204 15.15 -3.43 17.57
C ALA A 204 16.43 -2.69 18.01
N ASP A 205 16.33 -1.38 18.21
CA ASP A 205 17.41 -0.53 18.70
C ASP A 205 17.35 -0.30 20.23
N GLY A 206 16.57 -1.12 20.96
CA GLY A 206 16.44 -1.04 22.42
C GLY A 206 15.69 0.18 22.94
N ARG A 207 14.94 0.90 22.09
CA ARG A 207 14.15 2.08 22.45
C ARG A 207 12.69 1.70 22.72
N THR A 208 12.03 2.47 23.60
CA THR A 208 10.59 2.32 23.89
C THR A 208 9.75 3.19 22.97
N SER A 209 8.50 2.78 22.69
CA SER A 209 7.52 3.63 22.00
C SER A 209 6.98 4.74 22.90
N GLU A 210 6.88 4.50 24.20
CA GLU A 210 6.29 5.45 25.15
C GLU A 210 7.11 6.74 25.20
N GLY A 211 6.44 7.89 25.06
CA GLY A 211 7.06 9.21 25.05
C GLY A 211 7.78 9.60 23.75
N THR A 212 7.94 8.68 22.79
CA THR A 212 8.60 8.94 21.50
C THR A 212 7.86 10.05 20.74
N ARG A 213 8.59 11.05 20.23
CA ARG A 213 8.03 12.16 19.44
C ARG A 213 7.81 11.74 18.00
N VAL A 214 6.58 11.86 17.53
CA VAL A 214 6.15 11.45 16.19
C VAL A 214 5.64 12.65 15.42
N VAL A 215 6.03 12.76 14.16
CA VAL A 215 5.47 13.73 13.20
C VAL A 215 4.78 12.96 12.09
N VAL A 216 3.57 13.37 11.73
CA VAL A 216 2.78 12.73 10.66
C VAL A 216 2.44 13.75 9.58
N GLN A 217 2.91 13.53 8.37
CA GLN A 217 2.51 14.34 7.22
C GLN A 217 1.35 13.67 6.49
N GLY A 218 0.20 14.34 6.43
CA GLY A 218 -1.06 13.80 5.93
C GLY A 218 -2.01 13.40 7.06
N PHE A 219 -3.23 13.91 7.03
CA PHE A 219 -4.29 13.61 8.01
C PHE A 219 -5.55 12.96 7.38
N GLY A 220 -5.36 12.31 6.23
CA GLY A 220 -6.34 11.41 5.63
C GLY A 220 -6.44 10.07 6.39
N ASN A 221 -7.02 9.05 5.76
CA ASN A 221 -7.24 7.74 6.41
C ASN A 221 -5.96 7.16 7.06
N VAL A 222 -4.87 7.03 6.30
CA VAL A 222 -3.63 6.42 6.79
C VAL A 222 -3.02 7.24 7.94
N GLY A 223 -2.85 8.55 7.73
CA GLY A 223 -2.26 9.43 8.72
C GLY A 223 -3.08 9.54 10.00
N ARG A 224 -4.41 9.66 9.90
CA ARG A 224 -5.31 9.69 11.06
C ARG A 224 -5.20 8.43 11.92
N TYR A 225 -5.25 7.25 11.30
CA TYR A 225 -5.09 6.00 12.05
C TYR A 225 -3.66 5.79 12.55
N ALA A 226 -2.66 6.38 11.91
CA ALA A 226 -1.31 6.45 12.47
C ALA A 226 -1.28 7.35 13.73
N VAL A 227 -1.94 8.51 13.73
CA VAL A 227 -2.06 9.36 14.94
C VAL A 227 -2.78 8.61 16.06
N ILE A 228 -3.94 8.00 15.77
CA ILE A 228 -4.70 7.21 16.75
C ILE A 228 -3.83 6.11 17.34
N SER A 229 -3.20 5.29 16.48
CA SER A 229 -2.40 4.16 16.95
C SER A 229 -1.14 4.59 17.71
N ALA A 230 -0.54 5.72 17.34
CA ALA A 230 0.62 6.28 18.05
C ALA A 230 0.22 6.69 19.49
N ILE A 231 -0.90 7.41 19.63
CA ILE A 231 -1.41 7.82 20.95
C ILE A 231 -1.79 6.61 21.81
N GLU A 232 -2.43 5.59 21.24
CA GLU A 232 -2.76 4.34 21.95
C GLU A 232 -1.52 3.61 22.50
N ARG A 233 -0.35 3.83 21.89
CA ARG A 233 0.95 3.24 22.30
C ARG A 233 1.79 4.16 23.17
N GLY A 234 1.22 5.28 23.64
CA GLY A 234 1.90 6.25 24.47
C GLY A 234 2.91 7.13 23.74
N MET A 235 2.94 7.12 22.41
CA MET A 235 3.77 8.04 21.62
C MET A 235 3.17 9.47 21.65
N LYS A 236 4.01 10.49 21.50
CA LYS A 236 3.61 11.91 21.45
C LYS A 236 3.61 12.39 20.01
N VAL A 237 2.43 12.61 19.42
CA VAL A 237 2.34 13.17 18.06
C VAL A 237 2.49 14.68 18.13
N VAL A 238 3.68 15.20 17.79
CA VAL A 238 4.08 16.59 18.04
C VAL A 238 3.80 17.54 16.87
N ALA A 239 3.54 17.03 15.67
CA ALA A 239 3.05 17.82 14.55
C ALA A 239 2.25 16.97 13.55
N VAL A 240 1.30 17.60 12.89
CA VAL A 240 0.51 16.99 11.81
C VAL A 240 0.22 18.01 10.70
N SER A 241 0.14 17.54 9.46
CA SER A 241 -0.28 18.35 8.30
C SER A 241 -1.30 17.64 7.41
N ASP A 242 -2.07 18.42 6.65
CA ASP A 242 -2.81 17.98 5.49
C ASP A 242 -2.90 19.11 4.44
N VAL A 243 -3.80 18.97 3.46
CA VAL A 243 -4.00 19.96 2.39
C VAL A 243 -4.55 21.32 2.88
N THR A 244 -5.10 21.37 4.09
CA THR A 244 -5.69 22.58 4.69
C THR A 244 -4.70 23.34 5.56
N GLY A 245 -3.60 22.70 5.97
CA GLY A 245 -2.49 23.33 6.67
C GLY A 245 -1.76 22.39 7.62
N ALA A 246 -1.09 22.96 8.61
CA ALA A 246 -0.30 22.21 9.58
C ALA A 246 -0.36 22.81 10.99
N VAL A 247 -0.24 21.94 12.00
CA VAL A 247 -0.17 22.33 13.40
C VAL A 247 0.99 21.67 14.12
N ARG A 248 1.58 22.40 15.07
CA ARG A 248 2.53 21.88 16.07
C ARG A 248 1.86 21.80 17.44
N ALA A 249 1.98 20.62 18.04
CA ALA A 249 1.48 20.30 19.37
C ALA A 249 2.65 19.80 20.23
N PRO A 250 3.47 20.67 20.83
CA PRO A 250 4.68 20.25 21.57
C PRO A 250 4.44 19.22 22.68
N ASN A 251 3.25 19.23 23.27
CA ASN A 251 2.84 18.28 24.32
C ASN A 251 2.15 17.01 23.78
N GLY A 252 1.98 16.91 22.45
CA GLY A 252 1.26 15.84 21.77
C GLY A 252 -0.20 16.17 21.49
N LEU A 253 -0.72 15.71 20.34
CA LEU A 253 -2.16 15.66 20.04
C LEU A 253 -2.89 14.67 20.97
N THR A 254 -4.18 14.92 21.22
CA THR A 254 -5.03 14.01 22.01
C THR A 254 -5.91 13.11 21.13
N LYS A 255 -6.59 12.13 21.73
CA LYS A 255 -7.54 11.27 21.00
C LYS A 255 -8.70 12.07 20.43
N GLU A 256 -9.16 13.10 21.13
CA GLU A 256 -10.25 13.97 20.69
C GLU A 256 -9.89 14.75 19.42
N ASP A 257 -8.63 15.12 19.25
CA ASP A 257 -8.16 15.82 18.04
C ASP A 257 -8.28 14.95 16.78
N THR A 258 -8.32 13.61 16.95
CA THR A 258 -8.50 12.68 15.83
C THR A 258 -9.93 12.67 15.26
N LEU A 259 -10.87 13.38 15.91
CA LEU A 259 -12.23 13.60 15.41
C LEU A 259 -12.31 14.75 14.39
N ALA A 260 -11.31 15.63 14.33
CA ALA A 260 -11.25 16.75 13.38
C ALA A 260 -11.35 16.23 11.94
N ALA A 261 -12.16 16.84 11.07
CA ALA A 261 -12.26 16.39 9.69
C ALA A 261 -10.97 16.69 8.92
N THR A 262 -10.37 17.83 9.20
CA THR A 262 -9.09 18.30 8.62
C THR A 262 -8.22 18.96 9.68
N VAL A 263 -6.94 19.20 9.38
CA VAL A 263 -6.02 19.91 10.27
C VAL A 263 -6.48 21.34 10.55
N HIS A 264 -7.21 21.98 9.62
CA HIS A 264 -7.83 23.28 9.84
C HIS A 264 -8.75 23.32 11.07
N ASP A 265 -9.45 22.24 11.40
CA ASP A 265 -10.33 22.21 12.59
C ASP A 265 -9.54 22.21 13.91
N LEU A 266 -8.22 22.02 13.85
CA LEU A 266 -7.30 22.08 14.98
C LEU A 266 -6.70 23.49 15.16
N PHE A 267 -6.97 24.41 14.23
CA PHE A 267 -6.47 25.77 14.31
C PHE A 267 -7.04 26.50 15.53
N GLY A 268 -6.17 27.25 16.22
CA GLY A 268 -6.51 27.94 17.47
C GLY A 268 -6.38 27.05 18.72
N ARG A 269 -6.32 25.72 18.57
CA ARG A 269 -5.90 24.81 19.67
C ARG A 269 -4.39 24.65 19.74
N TYR A 270 -3.74 24.71 18.58
CA TYR A 270 -2.31 24.49 18.40
C TYR A 270 -1.68 25.58 17.54
N GLU A 271 -0.35 25.68 17.61
CA GLU A 271 0.42 26.62 16.79
C GLU A 271 0.31 26.20 15.32
N GLN A 272 -0.13 27.12 14.46
CA GLN A 272 -0.15 26.92 13.02
C GLN A 272 1.25 27.10 12.46
N VAL A 273 1.66 26.20 11.57
CA VAL A 273 2.97 26.28 10.89
C VAL A 273 2.81 26.10 9.39
N ASP A 274 3.87 26.42 8.65
CA ASP A 274 3.96 26.10 7.23
C ASP A 274 3.87 24.56 7.04
N PRO A 275 2.95 24.05 6.20
CA PRO A 275 2.89 22.64 5.85
C PRO A 275 4.21 22.04 5.37
N ALA A 276 5.01 22.82 4.64
CA ALA A 276 6.33 22.38 4.17
C ALA A 276 7.29 22.14 5.34
N ALA A 277 7.19 22.92 6.41
CA ALA A 277 8.04 22.83 7.60
C ALA A 277 7.67 21.66 8.52
N VAL A 278 6.55 20.95 8.29
CA VAL A 278 6.17 19.79 9.12
C VAL A 278 7.18 18.66 9.02
N LEU A 279 7.64 18.34 7.80
CA LEU A 279 8.63 17.28 7.59
C LEU A 279 9.97 17.57 8.29
N GLU A 280 10.25 18.85 8.54
CA GLU A 280 11.47 19.36 9.17
C GLU A 280 11.33 19.56 10.69
N THR A 281 10.19 19.17 11.26
CA THR A 281 9.93 19.31 12.68
C THR A 281 10.75 18.30 13.48
N GLU A 282 11.39 18.78 14.56
CA GLU A 282 12.20 17.94 15.42
C GLU A 282 11.37 16.81 16.06
N CYS A 283 11.73 15.57 15.73
CA CYS A 283 11.06 14.37 16.19
C CYS A 283 11.99 13.17 16.20
N ASP A 284 11.54 12.07 16.78
CA ASP A 284 12.26 10.79 16.76
C ASP A 284 11.82 9.96 15.55
N VAL A 285 10.53 9.98 15.22
CA VAL A 285 9.91 9.24 14.11
C VAL A 285 9.14 10.19 13.20
N LEU A 286 9.47 10.17 11.91
CA LEU A 286 8.77 10.90 10.86
C LEU A 286 7.94 9.93 9.99
N ILE A 287 6.66 10.22 9.80
CA ILE A 287 5.72 9.41 9.03
C ILE A 287 5.16 10.23 7.85
N PRO A 288 5.77 10.17 6.66
CA PRO A 288 5.18 10.73 5.44
C PRO A 288 4.02 9.85 4.95
N ALA A 289 2.80 10.37 5.00
CA ALA A 289 1.54 9.66 4.73
C ALA A 289 0.62 10.40 3.73
N ALA A 290 1.14 11.36 2.97
CA ALA A 290 0.37 12.12 1.97
C ALA A 290 0.71 11.75 0.51
N LEU A 291 1.80 12.31 -0.03
CA LEU A 291 2.19 12.20 -1.44
C LEU A 291 3.58 11.55 -1.59
N GLY A 292 3.86 11.05 -2.79
CA GLY A 292 5.20 10.62 -3.19
C GLY A 292 6.15 11.80 -3.38
N GLY A 293 7.46 11.57 -3.24
CA GLY A 293 8.52 12.55 -3.52
C GLY A 293 8.59 13.78 -2.59
N VAL A 294 7.94 13.71 -1.43
CA VAL A 294 7.86 14.82 -0.46
C VAL A 294 9.16 15.01 0.32
N ILE A 295 10.01 13.99 0.40
CA ILE A 295 11.39 14.08 0.91
C ILE A 295 12.32 14.02 -0.30
N ASN A 296 12.98 15.13 -0.59
CA ASN A 296 13.74 15.36 -1.81
C ASN A 296 15.02 16.15 -1.53
N ASP A 297 15.80 16.44 -2.56
CA ASP A 297 17.10 17.09 -2.45
C ASP A 297 17.02 18.48 -1.77
N GLU A 298 15.86 19.14 -1.81
CA GLU A 298 15.67 20.47 -1.22
C GLU A 298 15.50 20.42 0.29
N ASN A 299 14.95 19.34 0.86
CA ASN A 299 14.61 19.26 2.29
C ASN A 299 15.28 18.13 3.06
N VAL A 300 15.87 17.14 2.39
CA VAL A 300 16.46 15.95 3.04
C VAL A 300 17.52 16.31 4.09
N SER A 301 18.29 17.38 3.86
CA SER A 301 19.31 17.87 4.79
C SER A 301 18.73 18.38 6.11
N ARG A 302 17.48 18.86 6.10
CA ARG A 302 16.78 19.41 7.27
C ARG A 302 15.96 18.37 8.04
N ILE A 303 15.84 17.15 7.54
CA ILE A 303 15.22 16.05 8.29
C ILE A 303 16.07 15.71 9.51
N SER A 304 15.47 15.77 10.70
CA SER A 304 16.13 15.54 11.98
C SER A 304 15.72 14.23 12.67
N ALA A 305 14.77 13.48 12.09
CA ALA A 305 14.25 12.24 12.67
C ALA A 305 15.32 11.14 12.72
N SER A 306 15.23 10.26 13.72
CA SER A 306 16.03 9.02 13.77
C SER A 306 15.45 7.94 12.86
N TYR A 307 14.13 7.95 12.66
CA TYR A 307 13.40 6.98 11.84
C TYR A 307 12.48 7.69 10.86
N VAL A 308 12.45 7.23 9.62
CA VAL A 308 11.46 7.62 8.61
C VAL A 308 10.67 6.38 8.20
N ILE A 309 9.36 6.42 8.41
CA ILE A 309 8.45 5.28 8.16
C ILE A 309 7.54 5.63 7.00
N GLU A 310 7.81 5.07 5.82
CA GLU A 310 7.13 5.43 4.57
C GLU A 310 5.67 4.92 4.55
N ALA A 311 4.73 5.72 5.04
CA ALA A 311 3.31 5.38 5.00
C ALA A 311 2.68 5.60 3.61
N ALA A 312 3.10 6.66 2.91
CA ALA A 312 2.80 6.87 1.50
C ALA A 312 3.65 5.92 0.62
N ASN A 313 3.27 5.77 -0.66
CA ASN A 313 4.12 5.07 -1.62
C ASN A 313 5.17 6.05 -2.16
N GLN A 314 6.43 5.65 -2.18
CA GLN A 314 7.59 6.41 -2.67
C GLN A 314 7.67 7.87 -2.17
N PRO A 315 7.55 8.14 -0.84
CA PRO A 315 7.65 9.50 -0.32
C PRO A 315 9.06 10.09 -0.40
N ILE A 316 10.10 9.26 -0.54
CA ILE A 316 11.50 9.67 -0.62
C ILE A 316 11.99 9.52 -2.06
N VAL A 317 12.62 10.56 -2.59
CA VAL A 317 13.27 10.54 -3.93
C VAL A 317 14.62 9.81 -3.84
N GLY A 318 15.04 9.13 -4.91
CA GLY A 318 16.19 8.21 -4.87
C GLY A 318 17.50 8.78 -4.31
N GLY A 319 17.83 10.05 -4.57
CA GLY A 319 19.02 10.70 -3.99
C GLY A 319 18.92 10.92 -2.48
N ALA A 320 17.72 11.19 -1.98
CA ALA A 320 17.47 11.42 -0.57
C ALA A 320 17.57 10.13 0.28
N ASP A 321 17.25 8.95 -0.27
CA ASP A 321 17.34 7.67 0.44
C ASP A 321 18.78 7.36 0.88
N ALA A 322 19.75 7.55 -0.02
CA ALA A 322 21.17 7.38 0.27
C ALA A 322 21.68 8.41 1.29
N TYR A 323 21.27 9.68 1.14
CA TYR A 323 21.66 10.74 2.07
C TYR A 323 21.16 10.49 3.50
N LEU A 324 19.92 10.03 3.66
CA LEU A 324 19.37 9.67 4.98
C LEU A 324 20.14 8.49 5.59
N HIS A 325 20.47 7.49 4.77
CA HIS A 325 21.26 6.34 5.20
C HIS A 325 22.66 6.75 5.70
N ASP A 326 23.37 7.59 4.96
CA ASP A 326 24.71 8.07 5.32
C ASP A 326 24.71 8.91 6.62
N ARG A 327 23.58 9.53 6.96
CA ARG A 327 23.35 10.23 8.23
C ARG A 327 22.95 9.31 9.39
N GLY A 328 22.85 8.01 9.16
CA GLY A 328 22.40 7.04 10.17
C GLY A 328 20.92 7.11 10.48
N ILE A 329 20.10 7.64 9.57
CA ILE A 329 18.64 7.69 9.71
C ILE A 329 18.07 6.37 9.18
N THR A 330 17.29 5.67 10.01
CA THR A 330 16.65 4.40 9.63
C THR A 330 15.41 4.66 8.80
N VAL A 331 15.49 4.38 7.49
CA VAL A 331 14.35 4.44 6.57
C VAL A 331 13.69 3.07 6.48
N VAL A 332 12.43 2.96 6.90
CA VAL A 332 11.62 1.75 6.68
C VAL A 332 10.79 1.92 5.41
N PRO A 333 11.02 1.10 4.38
CA PRO A 333 10.50 1.32 3.04
C PRO A 333 8.99 1.08 2.96
N ASP A 334 8.34 1.77 2.04
CA ASP A 334 6.88 1.75 1.80
C ASP A 334 6.31 0.34 1.57
N ILE A 335 7.04 -0.49 0.83
CA ILE A 335 6.68 -1.88 0.55
C ILE A 335 6.44 -2.70 1.83
N LEU A 336 7.11 -2.34 2.92
CA LEU A 336 6.93 -2.92 4.25
C LEU A 336 6.00 -2.06 5.13
N ALA A 337 6.31 -0.78 5.26
CA ALA A 337 5.67 0.11 6.24
C ALA A 337 4.16 0.22 6.05
N ASN A 338 3.68 0.32 4.79
CA ASN A 338 2.26 0.45 4.49
C ASN A 338 1.56 -0.89 4.16
N ALA A 339 2.24 -2.02 4.37
CA ALA A 339 1.71 -3.34 4.03
C ALA A 339 0.54 -3.81 4.90
N GLY A 340 0.26 -3.10 6.01
CA GLY A 340 -0.89 -3.37 6.89
C GLY A 340 -2.22 -3.38 6.14
N GLY A 341 -2.40 -2.55 5.11
CA GLY A 341 -3.59 -2.59 4.27
C GLY A 341 -3.74 -3.89 3.46
N VAL A 342 -2.63 -4.47 2.99
CA VAL A 342 -2.64 -5.76 2.28
C VAL A 342 -2.93 -6.89 3.25
N LEU A 343 -2.33 -6.88 4.46
CA LEU A 343 -2.67 -7.82 5.53
C LEU A 343 -4.15 -7.75 5.91
N GLY A 344 -4.69 -6.55 6.09
CA GLY A 344 -6.11 -6.38 6.38
C GLY A 344 -7.01 -6.94 5.27
N SER A 345 -6.59 -6.82 4.01
CA SER A 345 -7.29 -7.42 2.87
C SER A 345 -7.20 -8.96 2.90
N TYR A 346 -6.05 -9.50 3.30
CA TYR A 346 -5.86 -10.93 3.49
C TYR A 346 -6.76 -11.49 4.61
N PHE A 347 -6.88 -10.77 5.74
CA PHE A 347 -7.79 -11.15 6.81
C PHE A 347 -9.24 -11.11 6.37
N GLU A 348 -9.65 -10.09 5.61
CA GLU A 348 -10.99 -10.02 5.03
C GLU A 348 -11.27 -11.21 4.11
N TRP A 349 -10.34 -11.50 3.20
CA TRP A 349 -10.45 -12.66 2.29
C TRP A 349 -10.57 -13.97 3.07
N THR A 350 -9.73 -14.19 4.08
CA THR A 350 -9.74 -15.39 4.92
C THR A 350 -11.07 -15.54 5.65
N GLN A 351 -11.57 -14.47 6.28
CA GLN A 351 -12.88 -14.46 6.96
C GLN A 351 -14.03 -14.74 6.00
N ASN A 352 -13.94 -14.29 4.74
CA ASN A 352 -14.97 -14.54 3.74
C ASN A 352 -14.93 -15.96 3.18
N ILE A 353 -13.75 -16.58 3.05
CA ILE A 353 -13.61 -18.01 2.71
C ILE A 353 -14.16 -18.89 3.84
N GLN A 354 -13.92 -18.50 5.10
CA GLN A 354 -14.39 -19.23 6.28
C GLN A 354 -15.85 -18.95 6.63
N GLU A 355 -16.46 -17.95 6.00
CA GLU A 355 -17.76 -17.39 6.38
C GLU A 355 -17.86 -17.06 7.89
N PHE A 356 -16.75 -16.66 8.48
CA PHE A 356 -16.63 -16.40 9.92
C PHE A 356 -15.90 -15.07 10.16
N ARG A 357 -16.55 -14.15 10.87
CA ARG A 357 -16.01 -12.81 11.15
C ARG A 357 -15.27 -12.76 12.48
N TRP A 358 -14.16 -12.06 12.50
CA TRP A 358 -13.38 -11.79 13.71
C TRP A 358 -13.88 -10.52 14.43
N SER A 359 -13.62 -10.44 15.74
CA SER A 359 -13.71 -9.18 16.47
C SER A 359 -12.63 -8.20 15.99
N LEU A 360 -12.85 -6.90 16.24
CA LEU A 360 -11.87 -5.86 15.95
C LEU A 360 -10.56 -6.08 16.72
N GLU A 361 -10.65 -6.49 17.99
CA GLU A 361 -9.50 -6.82 18.83
C GLU A 361 -8.65 -7.93 18.23
N LYS A 362 -9.25 -9.07 17.85
CA LYS A 362 -8.53 -10.16 17.19
C LYS A 362 -7.87 -9.71 15.88
N PHE A 363 -8.56 -8.89 15.09
CA PHE A 363 -7.99 -8.32 13.86
C PHE A 363 -6.75 -7.47 14.16
N ARG A 364 -6.84 -6.62 15.18
CA ARG A 364 -5.77 -5.73 15.64
C ARG A 364 -4.56 -6.51 16.13
N ASP A 365 -4.77 -7.53 16.95
CA ASP A 365 -3.68 -8.34 17.52
C ASP A 365 -2.94 -9.12 16.43
N GLU A 366 -3.68 -9.75 15.50
CA GLU A 366 -3.08 -10.47 14.39
C GLU A 366 -2.32 -9.52 13.45
N LEU A 367 -2.87 -8.33 13.18
CA LEU A 367 -2.20 -7.29 12.39
C LEU A 367 -0.87 -6.89 13.04
N ASP A 368 -0.87 -6.60 14.35
CA ASP A 368 0.31 -6.16 15.06
C ASP A 368 1.40 -7.24 15.06
N SER A 369 1.02 -8.48 15.35
CA SER A 369 1.92 -9.64 15.35
C SER A 369 2.57 -9.85 13.98
N ARG A 370 1.77 -9.85 12.91
CA ARG A 370 2.25 -10.07 11.54
C ARG A 370 3.15 -8.93 11.05
N MET A 371 2.80 -7.67 11.32
CA MET A 371 3.64 -6.54 10.92
C MET A 371 4.98 -6.53 11.67
N ALA A 372 5.00 -6.83 12.97
CA ALA A 372 6.27 -6.97 13.71
C ALA A 372 7.13 -8.11 13.17
N THR A 373 6.53 -9.25 12.85
CA THR A 373 7.24 -10.40 12.25
C THR A 373 7.85 -10.03 10.90
N ALA A 374 7.09 -9.33 10.05
CA ALA A 374 7.59 -8.85 8.75
C ALA A 374 8.77 -7.87 8.93
N PHE A 375 8.68 -6.93 9.88
CA PHE A 375 9.78 -6.05 10.21
C PHE A 375 11.03 -6.80 10.65
N ASN A 376 10.90 -7.70 11.63
CA ASN A 376 12.04 -8.46 12.16
C ASN A 376 12.73 -9.28 11.06
N THR A 377 11.95 -9.91 10.17
CA THR A 377 12.49 -10.65 9.03
C THR A 377 13.35 -9.76 8.13
N VAL A 378 12.86 -8.55 7.81
CA VAL A 378 13.58 -7.59 6.97
C VAL A 378 14.81 -7.04 7.69
N TYR A 379 14.69 -6.72 8.97
CA TYR A 379 15.78 -6.22 9.80
C TYR A 379 16.91 -7.24 9.96
N GLU A 380 16.59 -8.51 10.20
CA GLU A 380 17.59 -9.58 10.26
C GLU A 380 18.25 -9.80 8.89
N THR A 381 17.47 -9.74 7.81
CA THR A 381 17.98 -9.84 6.44
C THR A 381 18.91 -8.68 6.11
N SER A 382 18.57 -7.45 6.51
CA SER A 382 19.41 -6.27 6.24
C SER A 382 20.76 -6.39 6.93
N ARG A 383 20.80 -6.92 8.15
CA ARG A 383 22.04 -7.21 8.86
C ARG A 383 22.84 -8.34 8.21
N ARG A 384 22.16 -9.42 7.80
CA ARG A 384 22.80 -10.57 7.14
C ARG A 384 23.50 -10.17 5.83
N TYR A 385 22.85 -9.33 5.03
CA TYR A 385 23.37 -8.88 3.73
C TYR A 385 24.10 -7.53 3.80
N SER A 386 24.22 -6.93 4.98
CA SER A 386 24.82 -5.60 5.20
C SER A 386 24.27 -4.55 4.22
N CYS A 387 22.94 -4.46 4.13
CA CYS A 387 22.23 -3.62 3.16
C CYS A 387 21.14 -2.78 3.83
N SER A 388 20.53 -1.85 3.08
CA SER A 388 19.40 -1.05 3.59
C SER A 388 18.15 -1.92 3.84
N LEU A 389 17.20 -1.43 4.64
CA LEU A 389 15.90 -2.12 4.83
C LEU A 389 15.11 -2.21 3.53
N ARG A 390 15.28 -1.24 2.61
CA ARG A 390 14.69 -1.26 1.26
C ARG A 390 15.23 -2.42 0.45
N GLU A 391 16.54 -2.58 0.39
CA GLU A 391 17.19 -3.69 -0.32
C GLU A 391 16.83 -5.04 0.31
N ALA A 392 16.87 -5.13 1.64
CA ALA A 392 16.49 -6.32 2.38
C ALA A 392 15.04 -6.74 2.11
N SER A 393 14.11 -5.78 1.97
CA SER A 393 12.72 -6.05 1.63
C SER A 393 12.58 -6.74 0.27
N PHE A 394 13.37 -6.32 -0.72
CA PHE A 394 13.41 -6.99 -2.02
C PHE A 394 14.10 -8.36 -1.95
N ILE A 395 15.17 -8.51 -1.16
CA ILE A 395 15.82 -9.82 -0.94
C ILE A 395 14.82 -10.83 -0.35
N VAL A 396 14.10 -10.48 0.72
CA VAL A 396 13.10 -11.37 1.33
C VAL A 396 11.99 -11.72 0.34
N SER A 397 11.43 -10.73 -0.34
CA SER A 397 10.28 -10.94 -1.22
C SER A 397 10.63 -11.73 -2.48
N VAL A 398 11.77 -11.46 -3.11
CA VAL A 398 12.25 -12.20 -4.29
C VAL A 398 12.60 -13.63 -3.92
N GLY A 399 13.32 -13.86 -2.81
CA GLY A 399 13.68 -15.20 -2.35
C GLY A 399 12.47 -16.11 -2.19
N ARG A 400 11.42 -15.65 -1.50
CA ARG A 400 10.16 -16.40 -1.29
C ARG A 400 9.41 -16.70 -2.60
N VAL A 401 9.42 -15.77 -3.55
CA VAL A 401 8.77 -15.98 -4.86
C VAL A 401 9.52 -17.00 -5.67
N VAL A 402 10.86 -16.89 -5.73
CA VAL A 402 11.72 -17.82 -6.47
C VAL A 402 11.65 -19.23 -5.89
N GLU A 403 11.72 -19.37 -4.58
CA GLU A 403 11.54 -20.65 -3.91
C GLU A 403 10.21 -21.31 -4.30
N SER A 404 9.09 -20.57 -4.20
CA SER A 404 7.77 -21.08 -4.59
C SER A 404 7.67 -21.40 -6.09
N PHE A 405 8.33 -20.60 -6.93
CA PHE A 405 8.35 -20.78 -8.37
C PHE A 405 9.11 -22.06 -8.79
N LEU A 406 10.26 -22.32 -8.17
CA LEU A 406 11.08 -23.50 -8.41
C LEU A 406 10.44 -24.78 -7.87
N LEU A 407 9.91 -24.75 -6.63
CA LEU A 407 9.24 -25.90 -6.02
C LEU A 407 8.00 -26.38 -6.79
N ARG A 408 7.36 -25.48 -7.55
CA ARG A 408 6.22 -25.82 -8.42
C ARG A 408 6.63 -26.41 -9.77
N GLY A 409 7.92 -26.50 -10.08
CA GLY A 409 8.42 -27.09 -11.33
C GLY A 409 8.07 -26.29 -12.58
N LYS A 410 7.92 -24.95 -12.49
CA LYS A 410 7.51 -24.12 -13.64
C LYS A 410 8.55 -24.02 -14.77
N VAL A 411 9.77 -24.50 -14.55
CA VAL A 411 10.91 -24.44 -15.50
C VAL A 411 11.66 -25.78 -15.54
N ILE A 412 11.02 -26.87 -15.10
CA ILE A 412 11.58 -28.23 -15.16
C ILE A 412 10.85 -29.03 -16.22
#